data_AF-A0A925XJ99-F1
#
_entry.id   AF-A0A925XJ99-F1
#
_cell.length_a   1.000
_cell.length_b   1.000
_cell.length_c   1.000
_cell.angle_alpha   90.00
_cell.angle_beta   90.00
_cell.angle_gamma   90.00
#
_symmetry.space_group_name_H-M   'P 1'
#
loop_
_entity.id
_entity.type
_entity.pdbx_description
1 polymer ?
#
loop_
_entity_poly.entity_id
_entity_poly.type
_entity_poly.pdbx_seq_one_letter_code
_entity_poly.pdbx_strand_id
1 'polypeptide(L)'
;GSALAQTGTPAAGPTLAELQTRLKHAQSETELEPKLKQDVVELYQAAIERIEIADEATVTAKSFLQRMNSVPEDLRQSKAKLASLPAQPLLSVAPDEEVDKLERMLDERQKQLDDPEHGLRVNATVAEKELGARMSRLEEIANELAEIDERLGKIQEELDAPVPNDEPRELTRARQMLLLTRRMRATEERTALQAEQAWCESDDATNLLRAQRDLAAKELALLEAEADLLQTAVDQRRGSEADRRVRAAELAVTRTSPVVKPVAETNLLLATESRDIANSLRDTSERADTTQEDLTSLKAEFDQTKKMVEAVGLTESIGLLLRQQRAKLSDTRGLHARLAQRGETVRQTRMRMFQIEADLASLRDLDAAAAKTALELTSGEAAPTTPPAKSLAAAAHSVRHLADEAKPLLEQRRELLERLDRDYNTQFGKLVALDNDERQLLGATRQYADYIDERVLWIRTGTVFGGTHGARSFTNGAWLVDQANWWKVAEALRNDFQRDPLPYSIAFLALLCWTGLHWTLRSRLRTLGTTAADASCRELHPTLQAVVLTLLLAAFVPALLAFCGWRLDHSASASKFVHAVAVGLLRAATLAVPLELLRWIVSRGGLAEQHFDWSPIALVR
;
A
#
# COMPACT_ATOMS: atom_id res chain seq x y z
N GLY A 1 13.38 39.14 28.15
CA GLY A 1 13.76 40.09 29.22
C GLY A 1 13.65 39.39 30.56
N SER A 2 14.79 39.32 31.26
CA SER A 2 15.03 38.87 32.65
C SER A 2 13.92 38.15 33.43
N ALA A 3 13.89 36.82 33.37
CA ALA A 3 13.24 35.98 34.40
C ALA A 3 13.86 34.58 34.60
N LEU A 4 14.99 34.24 33.97
CA LEU A 4 15.63 32.90 34.10
C LEU A 4 16.92 32.89 34.93
N ALA A 5 17.23 33.98 35.64
CA ALA A 5 18.40 34.08 36.51
C ALA A 5 18.00 34.14 37.99
N GLN A 6 17.24 33.14 38.45
CA GLN A 6 17.29 32.72 39.84
C GLN A 6 17.76 31.27 39.84
N THR A 7 19.07 31.10 39.67
CA THR A 7 19.76 29.90 40.12
C THR A 7 19.57 29.85 41.64
N GLY A 8 18.49 29.18 42.08
CA GLY A 8 18.38 28.72 43.44
C GLY A 8 19.65 27.91 43.72
N THR A 9 20.41 28.35 44.72
CA THR A 9 21.54 27.60 45.28
C THR A 9 21.15 26.13 45.35
N PRO A 10 21.95 25.18 44.82
CA PRO A 10 21.60 23.77 44.88
C PRO A 10 21.36 23.45 46.36
N ALA A 11 20.13 23.04 46.69
CA ALA A 11 19.83 22.57 48.02
C ALA A 11 20.86 21.49 48.32
N ALA A 12 21.69 21.70 49.35
CA ALA A 12 22.81 20.85 49.70
C ALA A 12 22.29 19.44 50.04
N GLY A 13 22.10 18.64 49.00
CA GLY A 13 21.69 17.26 49.05
C GLY A 13 22.90 16.34 49.10
N PRO A 14 22.70 15.07 49.46
CA PRO A 14 23.78 14.10 49.54
C PRO A 14 24.46 13.92 48.19
N THR A 15 25.79 13.84 48.20
CA THR A 15 26.57 13.54 46.98
C THR A 15 26.72 12.03 46.76
N LEU A 16 26.90 11.61 45.50
CA LEU A 16 27.13 10.21 45.13
C LEU A 16 28.30 9.60 45.92
N ALA A 17 29.39 10.35 46.09
CA ALA A 17 30.56 9.92 46.85
C ALA A 17 30.26 9.70 48.34
N GLU A 18 29.43 10.55 48.95
CA GLU A 18 28.99 10.39 50.33
C GLU A 18 28.09 9.16 50.52
N LEU A 19 27.17 8.89 49.58
CA LEU A 19 26.29 7.71 49.61
C LEU A 19 27.08 6.41 49.45
N GLN A 20 28.02 6.35 48.51
CA GLN A 20 28.90 5.19 48.31
C GLN A 20 29.79 4.93 49.52
N THR A 21 30.26 5.98 50.20
CA THR A 21 31.08 5.86 51.41
C THR A 21 30.25 5.29 52.57
N ARG A 22 29.00 5.74 52.72
CA ARG A 22 28.06 5.23 53.75
C ARG A 22 27.58 3.81 53.46
N LEU A 23 27.37 3.46 52.19
CA LEU A 23 27.08 2.08 51.78
C LEU A 23 28.21 1.13 52.19
N LYS A 24 29.47 1.51 51.93
CA LYS A 24 30.65 0.72 52.36
C LYS A 24 30.73 0.59 53.88
N HIS A 25 30.44 1.66 54.62
CA HIS A 25 30.41 1.64 56.08
C HIS A 25 29.36 0.65 56.62
N ALA A 26 28.11 0.75 56.13
CA ALA A 26 27.00 -0.12 56.51
C ALA A 26 27.26 -1.60 56.15
N GLN A 27 27.99 -1.88 55.07
CA GLN A 27 28.43 -3.24 54.71
C GLN A 27 29.53 -3.77 55.63
N SER A 28 30.40 -2.91 56.16
CA SER A 28 31.52 -3.28 57.02
C SER A 28 31.18 -3.41 58.52
N GLU A 29 30.04 -2.88 58.98
CA GLU A 29 29.62 -2.98 60.38
C GLU A 29 29.16 -4.40 60.75
N THR A 30 29.75 -4.94 61.83
CA THR A 30 29.51 -6.30 62.35
C THR A 30 28.54 -6.33 63.54
N GLU A 31 28.24 -5.17 64.14
CA GLU A 31 27.42 -5.05 65.37
C GLU A 31 25.91 -4.92 65.11
N LEU A 32 25.48 -4.85 63.84
CA LEU A 32 24.09 -4.69 63.44
C LEU A 32 23.38 -6.05 63.26
N GLU A 33 22.10 -6.10 63.61
CA GLU A 33 21.23 -7.25 63.34
C GLU A 33 21.19 -7.52 61.81
N PRO A 34 21.33 -8.78 61.35
CA PRO A 34 21.50 -9.10 59.93
C PRO A 34 20.34 -8.61 59.05
N LYS A 35 19.11 -8.60 59.58
CA LYS A 35 17.93 -8.09 58.88
C LYS A 35 17.98 -6.57 58.71
N LEU A 36 18.34 -5.83 59.77
CA LEU A 36 18.45 -4.37 59.72
C LEU A 36 19.57 -3.91 58.77
N LYS A 37 20.67 -4.65 58.73
CA LYS A 37 21.79 -4.39 57.83
C LYS A 37 21.38 -4.53 56.36
N GLN A 38 20.56 -5.54 56.03
CA GLN A 38 20.03 -5.72 54.69
C GLN A 38 19.13 -4.53 54.29
N ASP A 39 18.18 -4.15 55.14
CA ASP A 39 17.25 -3.04 54.88
C ASP A 39 17.99 -1.70 54.66
N VAL A 40 19.02 -1.41 55.46
CA VAL A 40 19.85 -0.19 55.32
C VAL A 40 20.65 -0.19 54.01
N VAL A 41 21.22 -1.33 53.63
CA VAL A 41 21.98 -1.47 52.36
C VAL A 41 21.07 -1.29 51.16
N GLU A 42 19.87 -1.87 51.17
CA GLU A 42 18.88 -1.71 50.09
C GLU A 42 18.43 -0.25 49.94
N LEU A 43 18.20 0.46 51.05
CA LEU A 43 17.85 1.89 51.03
C LEU A 43 18.97 2.76 50.45
N TYR A 44 20.24 2.49 50.79
CA TYR A 44 21.37 3.23 50.22
C TYR A 44 21.62 2.90 48.75
N GLN A 45 21.44 1.64 48.32
CA GLN A 45 21.50 1.26 46.91
C GLN A 45 20.41 1.97 46.10
N ALA A 46 19.17 1.97 46.60
CA ALA A 46 18.08 2.72 45.99
C ALA A 46 18.37 4.23 45.96
N ALA A 47 19.02 4.78 46.98
CA ALA A 47 19.38 6.20 47.00
C ALA A 47 20.44 6.55 45.93
N ILE A 48 21.39 5.65 45.67
CA ILE A 48 22.40 5.79 44.62
C ILE A 48 21.76 5.72 43.23
N GLU A 49 20.90 4.74 42.94
CA GLU A 49 20.19 4.67 41.66
C GLU A 49 19.42 5.98 41.37
N ARG A 50 18.80 6.58 42.39
CA ARG A 50 18.05 7.83 42.22
C ARG A 50 18.94 9.03 41.92
N ILE A 51 20.17 9.09 42.44
CA ILE A 51 21.08 10.21 42.16
C ILE A 51 21.68 10.10 40.75
N GLU A 52 21.94 8.88 40.27
CA GLU A 52 22.41 8.65 38.90
C GLU A 52 21.36 9.13 37.87
N ILE A 53 20.09 8.83 38.09
CA ILE A 53 18.99 9.34 37.25
C ILE A 53 18.88 10.88 37.33
N ALA A 54 19.15 11.48 38.50
CA ALA A 54 19.16 12.93 38.64
C ALA A 54 20.30 13.60 37.84
N ASP A 55 21.47 12.96 37.78
CA ASP A 55 22.60 13.41 36.97
C ASP A 55 22.28 13.33 35.48
N GLU A 56 21.61 12.26 35.02
CA GLU A 56 21.11 12.15 33.64
C GLU A 56 20.14 13.28 33.30
N ALA A 57 19.16 13.56 34.18
CA ALA A 57 18.24 14.67 34.02
C ALA A 57 18.97 16.02 33.94
N THR A 58 20.00 16.22 34.75
CA THR A 58 20.85 17.43 34.71
C THR A 58 21.56 17.57 33.35
N VAL A 59 22.05 16.47 32.77
CA VAL A 59 22.66 16.46 31.44
C VAL A 59 21.64 16.83 30.36
N THR A 60 20.43 16.29 30.43
CA THR A 60 19.35 16.64 29.49
C THR A 60 18.94 18.11 29.58
N ALA A 61 18.81 18.66 30.79
CA ALA A 61 18.53 20.08 30.99
C ALA A 61 19.61 20.98 30.34
N LYS A 62 20.88 20.62 30.52
CA LYS A 62 22.02 21.33 29.92
C LYS A 62 22.01 21.26 28.39
N SER A 63 21.64 20.13 27.79
CA SER A 63 21.61 20.01 26.33
C SER A 63 20.54 20.90 25.71
N PHE A 64 19.35 21.01 26.33
CA PHE A 64 18.30 21.95 25.88
C PHE A 64 18.74 23.41 26.00
N LEU A 65 19.40 23.78 27.10
CA LEU A 65 19.94 25.13 27.27
C LEU A 65 21.02 25.45 26.24
N GLN A 66 21.90 24.48 25.92
CA GLN A 66 22.90 24.64 24.86
C GLN A 66 22.24 24.84 23.49
N ARG A 67 21.22 24.04 23.16
CA ARG A 67 20.43 24.21 21.93
C ARG A 67 19.78 25.59 21.86
N MET A 68 19.18 26.07 22.95
CA MET A 68 18.60 27.42 23.01
C MET A 68 19.63 28.52 22.70
N ASN A 69 20.86 28.37 23.18
CA ASN A 69 21.93 29.33 22.92
C ASN A 69 22.45 29.29 21.47
N SER A 70 22.39 28.13 20.79
CA SER A 70 22.84 28.00 19.40
C SER A 70 21.79 28.43 18.36
N VAL A 71 20.50 28.51 18.74
CA VAL A 71 19.39 28.84 17.83
C VAL A 71 19.66 30.04 16.91
N PRO A 72 20.11 31.21 17.40
CA PRO A 72 20.24 32.38 16.54
C PRO A 72 21.28 32.17 15.43
N GLU A 73 22.37 31.47 15.74
CA GLU A 73 23.43 31.16 14.78
C GLU A 73 22.97 30.10 13.79
N ASP A 74 22.33 29.02 14.25
CA ASP A 74 21.79 27.96 13.41
C ASP A 74 20.70 28.49 12.46
N LEU A 75 19.87 29.43 12.94
CA LEU A 75 18.83 30.09 12.15
C LEU A 75 19.45 30.94 11.04
N ARG A 76 20.51 31.69 11.37
CA ARG A 76 21.26 32.50 10.39
C ARG A 76 21.88 31.61 9.32
N GLN A 77 22.52 30.51 9.71
CA GLN A 77 23.12 29.55 8.78
C GLN A 77 22.06 28.89 7.88
N SER A 78 20.93 28.46 8.44
CA SER A 78 19.85 27.83 7.69
C SER A 78 19.23 28.79 6.67
N LYS A 79 18.97 30.05 7.06
CA LYS A 79 18.49 31.09 6.14
C LYS A 79 19.50 31.43 5.05
N ALA A 80 20.80 31.48 5.38
CA ALA A 80 21.86 31.73 4.40
C ALA A 80 21.95 30.60 3.37
N LYS A 81 21.90 29.34 3.82
CA LYS A 81 21.84 28.16 2.92
C LYS A 81 20.61 28.22 2.02
N LEU A 82 19.43 28.47 2.59
CA LEU A 82 18.17 28.56 1.83
C LEU A 82 18.21 29.64 0.74
N ALA A 83 18.83 30.78 1.04
CA ALA A 83 19.02 31.89 0.09
C ALA A 83 20.07 31.58 -0.98
N SER A 84 21.08 30.76 -0.67
CA SER A 84 22.12 30.35 -1.62
C SER A 84 21.65 29.29 -2.62
N LEU A 85 20.60 28.52 -2.28
CA LEU A 85 20.05 27.51 -3.16
C LEU A 85 19.40 28.13 -4.41
N PRO A 86 19.69 27.62 -5.61
CA PRO A 86 19.13 28.16 -6.85
C PRO A 86 17.62 27.96 -6.90
N ALA A 87 16.94 28.72 -7.77
CA ALA A 87 15.51 28.59 -8.00
C ALA A 87 15.15 27.42 -8.93
N GLN A 88 16.11 26.96 -9.73
CA GLN A 88 15.98 25.86 -10.68
C GLN A 88 17.24 24.99 -10.63
N PRO A 89 17.14 23.70 -10.96
CA PRO A 89 18.30 22.82 -11.05
C PRO A 89 19.33 23.38 -12.03
N LEU A 90 20.60 23.40 -11.64
CA LEU A 90 21.70 23.92 -12.46
C LEU A 90 22.23 22.89 -13.46
N LEU A 91 21.72 21.66 -13.41
CA LEU A 91 22.16 20.56 -14.24
C LEU A 91 21.77 20.80 -15.70
N SER A 92 22.78 20.91 -16.57
CA SER A 92 22.62 20.93 -18.02
C SER A 92 23.13 19.63 -18.61
N VAL A 93 22.25 18.86 -19.24
CA VAL A 93 22.61 17.62 -19.93
C VAL A 93 23.27 17.95 -21.28
N ALA A 94 24.46 17.42 -21.53
CA ALA A 94 25.15 17.69 -22.79
C ALA A 94 24.47 16.97 -23.99
N PRO A 95 24.52 17.55 -25.20
CA PRO A 95 23.85 16.97 -26.38
C PRO A 95 24.42 15.62 -26.86
N ASP A 96 25.63 15.24 -26.44
CA ASP A 96 26.32 14.01 -26.90
C ASP A 96 26.72 13.08 -25.73
N GLU A 97 26.07 13.22 -24.58
CA GLU A 97 26.38 12.41 -23.41
C GLU A 97 25.90 10.96 -23.59
N GLU A 98 26.74 10.00 -23.20
CA GLU A 98 26.47 8.56 -23.31
C GLU A 98 25.38 8.12 -22.34
N VAL A 99 24.50 7.20 -22.78
CA VAL A 99 23.35 6.70 -21.99
C VAL A 99 23.83 6.12 -20.65
N ASP A 100 24.87 5.30 -20.66
CA ASP A 100 25.44 4.68 -19.46
C ASP A 100 25.97 5.71 -18.45
N LYS A 101 26.37 6.89 -18.89
CA LYS A 101 26.81 7.98 -18.00
C LYS A 101 25.60 8.67 -17.37
N LEU A 102 24.56 8.95 -18.16
CA LEU A 102 23.32 9.54 -17.67
C LEU A 102 22.60 8.63 -16.67
N GLU A 103 22.59 7.32 -16.92
CA GLU A 103 22.06 6.32 -15.99
C GLU A 103 22.82 6.31 -14.67
N ARG A 104 24.16 6.34 -14.70
CA ARG A 104 24.98 6.45 -13.48
C ARG A 104 24.70 7.73 -12.69
N MET A 105 24.52 8.85 -13.38
CA MET A 105 24.16 10.12 -12.74
C MET A 105 22.77 10.07 -12.11
N LEU A 106 21.80 9.46 -12.79
CA LEU A 106 20.45 9.25 -12.27
C LEU A 106 20.48 8.36 -11.01
N ASP A 107 21.19 7.24 -11.05
CA ASP A 107 21.33 6.33 -9.91
C ASP A 107 21.98 7.02 -8.70
N GLU A 108 22.96 7.89 -8.92
CA GLU A 108 23.60 8.68 -7.86
C GLU A 108 22.61 9.66 -7.22
N ARG A 109 21.79 10.33 -8.03
CA ARG A 109 20.74 11.25 -7.56
C ARG A 109 19.63 10.52 -6.80
N GLN A 110 19.18 9.38 -7.32
CA GLN A 110 18.20 8.53 -6.63
C GLN A 110 18.73 8.03 -5.28
N LYS A 111 20.00 7.62 -5.19
CA LYS A 111 20.62 7.25 -3.91
C LYS A 111 20.64 8.40 -2.91
N GLN A 112 20.92 9.62 -3.35
CA GLN A 112 20.89 10.81 -2.48
C GLN A 112 19.47 11.15 -1.99
N LEU A 113 18.44 10.83 -2.77
CA LEU A 113 17.04 10.97 -2.39
C LEU A 113 16.59 9.89 -1.39
N ASP A 114 16.95 8.63 -1.66
CA ASP A 114 16.39 7.43 -1.04
C ASP A 114 17.30 6.76 0.02
N ASP A 115 18.44 7.36 0.37
CA ASP A 115 19.30 6.85 1.45
C ASP A 115 18.48 6.71 2.76
N PRO A 116 18.44 5.52 3.38
CA PRO A 116 17.58 5.24 4.53
C PRO A 116 17.96 6.02 5.80
N GLU A 117 19.23 6.44 5.93
CA GLU A 117 19.70 7.15 7.13
C GLU A 117 19.80 8.67 6.89
N HIS A 118 20.28 9.07 5.71
CA HIS A 118 20.62 10.47 5.42
C HIS A 118 19.96 11.03 4.15
N GLY A 119 19.02 10.29 3.55
CA GLY A 119 18.33 10.71 2.33
C GLY A 119 17.54 12.00 2.54
N LEU A 120 17.46 12.82 1.50
CA LEU A 120 16.72 14.09 1.56
C LEU A 120 15.24 13.89 1.88
N ARG A 121 14.64 12.78 1.45
CA ARG A 121 13.25 12.41 1.81
C ARG A 121 13.12 12.16 3.32
N VAL A 122 14.05 11.43 3.91
CA VAL A 122 14.06 11.17 5.37
C VAL A 122 14.21 12.49 6.12
N ASN A 123 15.19 13.31 5.75
CA ASN A 123 15.45 14.60 6.40
C ASN A 123 14.24 15.53 6.33
N ALA A 124 13.56 15.62 5.18
CA ALA A 124 12.33 16.40 5.04
C ALA A 124 11.22 15.89 5.98
N THR A 125 11.00 14.57 6.05
CA THR A 125 9.99 14.00 6.94
C THR A 125 10.32 14.17 8.42
N VAL A 126 11.59 14.10 8.81
CA VAL A 126 12.05 14.33 10.19
C VAL A 126 11.78 15.80 10.57
N ALA A 127 12.17 16.75 9.71
CA ALA A 127 11.93 18.18 9.95
C ALA A 127 10.44 18.51 10.08
N GLU A 128 9.57 17.90 9.25
CA GLU A 128 8.12 18.07 9.36
C GLU A 128 7.55 17.46 10.64
N LYS A 129 8.01 16.26 11.04
CA LYS A 129 7.57 15.58 12.26
C LYS A 129 7.96 16.36 13.51
N GLU A 130 9.18 16.88 13.58
CA GLU A 130 9.63 17.70 14.71
C GLU A 130 8.78 18.95 14.89
N LEU A 131 8.38 19.60 13.79
CA LEU A 131 7.50 20.77 13.86
C LEU A 131 6.08 20.39 14.31
N GLY A 132 5.55 19.27 13.79
CA GLY A 132 4.21 18.78 14.12
C GLY A 132 4.07 18.23 15.54
N ALA A 133 5.11 17.61 16.10
CA ALA A 133 5.09 16.97 17.42
C ALA A 133 5.17 17.96 18.60
N ARG A 134 5.47 19.24 18.36
CA ARG A 134 5.64 20.22 19.46
C ARG A 134 4.36 20.45 20.26
N MET A 135 3.21 20.56 19.59
CA MET A 135 1.95 20.81 20.29
C MET A 135 1.57 19.64 21.20
N SER A 136 1.65 18.40 20.70
CA SER A 136 1.41 17.22 21.52
C SER A 136 2.45 17.08 22.64
N ARG A 137 3.73 17.38 22.35
CA ARG A 137 4.79 17.32 23.37
C ARG A 137 4.58 18.37 24.47
N LEU A 138 4.09 19.56 24.16
CA LEU A 138 3.75 20.58 25.16
C LEU A 138 2.63 20.10 26.11
N GLU A 139 1.62 19.41 25.58
CA GLU A 139 0.56 18.81 26.40
C GLU A 139 1.09 17.67 27.30
N GLU A 140 1.96 16.81 26.75
CA GLU A 140 2.63 15.75 27.52
C GLU A 140 3.50 16.33 28.64
N ILE A 141 4.35 17.33 28.34
CA ILE A 141 5.20 17.99 29.33
C ILE A 141 4.35 18.63 30.44
N ALA A 142 3.23 19.26 30.10
CA ALA A 142 2.34 19.85 31.11
C ALA A 142 1.78 18.79 32.09
N ASN A 143 1.44 17.60 31.58
CA ASN A 143 0.98 16.48 32.41
C ASN A 143 2.12 15.90 33.27
N GLU A 144 3.29 15.68 32.68
CA GLU A 144 4.48 15.16 33.39
C GLU A 144 4.93 16.13 34.50
N LEU A 145 4.91 17.45 34.25
CA LEU A 145 5.23 18.46 35.25
C LEU A 145 4.22 18.44 36.43
N ALA A 146 2.93 18.28 36.14
CA ALA A 146 1.90 18.18 37.18
C ALA A 146 2.09 16.93 38.06
N GLU A 147 2.43 15.79 37.45
CA GLU A 147 2.72 14.55 38.18
C GLU A 147 3.98 14.69 39.06
N ILE A 148 5.04 15.33 38.54
CA ILE A 148 6.27 15.56 39.30
C ILE A 148 6.02 16.52 40.46
N ASP A 149 5.21 17.57 40.28
CA ASP A 149 4.86 18.50 41.35
C ASP A 149 4.03 17.82 42.46
N GLU A 150 3.09 16.93 42.10
CA GLU A 150 2.37 16.11 43.09
C GLU A 150 3.32 15.18 43.85
N ARG A 151 4.25 14.52 43.14
CA ARG A 151 5.24 13.63 43.73
C ARG A 151 6.19 14.38 44.66
N LEU A 152 6.62 15.58 44.28
CA LEU A 152 7.43 16.47 45.14
C LEU A 152 6.67 16.86 46.41
N GLY A 153 5.38 17.15 46.30
CA GLY A 153 4.51 17.40 47.46
C GLY A 153 4.48 16.22 48.44
N LYS A 154 4.23 15.00 47.94
CA LYS A 154 4.22 13.77 48.76
C LYS A 154 5.58 13.50 49.42
N ILE A 155 6.68 13.68 48.68
CA ILE A 155 8.03 13.50 49.23
C ILE A 155 8.30 14.54 50.33
N GLN A 156 7.84 15.78 50.16
CA GLN A 156 7.98 16.82 51.16
C GLN A 156 7.15 16.52 52.42
N GLU A 157 5.92 16.03 52.27
CA GLU A 157 5.11 15.54 53.40
C GLU A 157 5.79 14.38 54.15
N GLU A 158 6.39 13.42 53.44
CA GLU A 158 7.16 12.32 54.03
C GLU A 158 8.44 12.79 54.75
N LEU A 159 9.08 13.86 54.25
CA LEU A 159 10.26 14.47 54.88
C LEU A 159 9.89 15.28 56.14
N ASP A 160 8.72 15.90 56.16
CA ASP A 160 8.23 16.72 57.27
C ASP A 160 7.51 15.88 58.35
N ALA A 161 7.19 14.61 58.05
CA ALA A 161 6.58 13.68 58.99
C ALA A 161 7.52 13.37 60.19
N PRO A 162 6.99 13.28 61.43
CA PRO A 162 7.80 12.99 62.60
C PRO A 162 8.39 11.57 62.56
N VAL A 163 9.65 11.44 62.96
CA VAL A 163 10.38 10.17 63.03
C VAL A 163 9.69 9.23 64.03
N PRO A 164 9.39 7.96 63.66
CA PRO A 164 8.85 6.98 64.60
C PRO A 164 9.78 6.76 65.81
N ASN A 165 9.25 6.85 67.03
CA ASN A 165 10.05 6.76 68.27
C ASN A 165 10.71 5.38 68.51
N ASP A 166 10.28 4.32 67.80
CA ASP A 166 10.75 2.93 67.96
C ASP A 166 11.76 2.48 66.87
N GLU A 167 12.16 3.34 65.93
CA GLU A 167 13.09 2.97 64.84
C GLU A 167 14.58 3.16 65.22
N PRO A 168 15.48 2.23 64.80
CA PRO A 168 16.92 2.41 64.94
C PRO A 168 17.46 3.60 64.14
N ARG A 169 18.38 4.36 64.75
CA ARG A 169 18.95 5.61 64.17
C ARG A 169 19.55 5.44 62.78
N GLU A 170 20.18 4.31 62.48
CA GLU A 170 20.80 4.05 61.17
C GLU A 170 19.77 3.80 60.06
N LEU A 171 18.64 3.17 60.40
CA LEU A 171 17.53 2.97 59.47
C LEU A 171 16.84 4.30 59.15
N THR A 172 16.61 5.13 60.17
CA THR A 172 16.07 6.48 60.00
C THR A 172 16.96 7.34 59.09
N ARG A 173 18.28 7.29 59.27
CA ARG A 173 19.24 8.01 58.43
C ARG A 173 19.21 7.54 56.98
N ALA A 174 19.19 6.23 56.73
CA ALA A 174 19.13 5.67 55.39
C ALA A 174 17.82 6.06 54.68
N ARG A 175 16.69 6.02 55.41
CA ARG A 175 15.38 6.45 54.91
C ARG A 175 15.36 7.95 54.57
N GLN A 176 15.86 8.80 55.46
CA GLN A 176 15.95 10.25 55.22
C GLN A 176 16.82 10.54 53.99
N MET A 177 17.90 9.79 53.81
CA MET A 177 18.78 9.95 52.67
C MET A 177 18.13 9.56 51.34
N LEU A 178 17.39 8.46 51.33
CA LEU A 178 16.58 8.05 50.17
C LEU A 178 15.51 9.10 49.83
N LEU A 179 14.86 9.70 50.83
CA LEU A 179 13.87 10.76 50.61
C LEU A 179 14.50 12.02 50.01
N LEU A 180 15.70 12.40 50.48
CA LEU A 180 16.45 13.52 49.92
C LEU A 180 16.88 13.27 48.47
N THR A 181 17.38 12.07 48.14
CA THR A 181 17.73 11.74 46.75
C THR A 181 16.52 11.61 45.84
N ARG A 182 15.38 11.10 46.34
CA ARG A 182 14.09 11.14 45.62
C ARG A 182 13.65 12.56 45.30
N ARG A 183 13.80 13.49 46.27
CA ARG A 183 13.50 14.90 46.05
C ARG A 183 14.43 15.49 44.99
N MET A 184 15.74 15.26 45.10
CA MET A 184 16.74 15.74 44.12
C MET A 184 16.42 15.23 42.72
N ARG A 185 16.17 13.94 42.55
CA ARG A 185 15.75 13.36 41.27
C ARG A 185 14.53 14.07 40.71
N ALA A 186 13.49 14.22 41.52
CA ALA A 186 12.25 14.85 41.08
C ALA A 186 12.44 16.34 40.75
N THR A 187 13.30 17.06 41.47
CA THR A 187 13.64 18.45 41.13
C THR A 187 14.44 18.55 39.84
N GLU A 188 15.41 17.67 39.60
CA GLU A 188 16.20 17.70 38.36
C GLU A 188 15.41 17.23 37.13
N GLU A 189 14.51 16.25 37.29
CA GLU A 189 13.54 15.89 36.24
C GLU A 189 12.64 17.08 35.90
N ARG A 190 12.19 17.83 36.91
CA ARG A 190 11.42 19.08 36.70
C ARG A 190 12.23 20.15 35.96
N THR A 191 13.49 20.39 36.32
CA THR A 191 14.33 21.40 35.64
C THR A 191 14.60 21.00 34.19
N ALA A 192 14.80 19.71 33.91
CA ALA A 192 14.94 19.19 32.55
C ALA A 192 13.68 19.42 31.71
N LEU A 193 12.50 19.08 32.22
CA LEU A 193 11.24 19.29 31.51
C LEU A 193 10.91 20.78 31.33
N GLN A 194 11.25 21.63 32.30
CA GLN A 194 11.10 23.09 32.14
C GLN A 194 12.03 23.65 31.05
N ALA A 195 13.24 23.13 30.92
CA ALA A 195 14.15 23.49 29.83
C ALA A 195 13.62 23.02 28.47
N GLU A 196 13.03 21.82 28.40
CA GLU A 196 12.35 21.32 27.20
C GLU A 196 11.11 22.14 26.85
N GLN A 197 10.28 22.51 27.83
CA GLN A 197 9.12 23.39 27.65
C GLN A 197 9.54 24.75 27.07
N ALA A 198 10.56 25.39 27.67
CA ALA A 198 11.09 26.66 27.19
C ALA A 198 11.62 26.56 25.75
N TRP A 199 12.26 25.42 25.41
CA TRP A 199 12.64 25.14 24.03
C TRP A 199 11.42 25.05 23.11
N CYS A 200 10.37 24.34 23.51
CA CYS A 200 9.14 24.15 22.73
C CYS A 200 8.31 25.43 22.56
N GLU A 201 8.26 26.30 23.56
CA GLU A 201 7.55 27.59 23.53
C GLU A 201 8.33 28.71 22.80
N SER A 202 9.63 28.54 22.60
CA SER A 202 10.48 29.55 21.95
C SER A 202 10.07 29.80 20.49
N ASP A 203 9.77 31.06 20.17
CA ASP A 203 9.51 31.53 18.81
C ASP A 203 10.74 31.38 17.91
N ASP A 204 11.95 31.64 18.44
CA ASP A 204 13.19 31.53 17.68
C ASP A 204 13.48 30.07 17.31
N ALA A 205 13.24 29.13 18.23
CA ALA A 205 13.36 27.70 17.95
C ALA A 205 12.34 27.24 16.91
N THR A 206 11.12 27.78 16.97
CA THR A 206 10.08 27.54 15.95
C THR A 206 10.48 28.07 14.58
N ASN A 207 11.07 29.26 14.52
CA ASN A 207 11.57 29.85 13.29
C ASN A 207 12.76 29.07 12.70
N LEU A 208 13.63 28.52 13.55
CA LEU A 208 14.71 27.61 13.14
C LEU A 208 14.16 26.35 12.49
N LEU A 209 13.24 25.66 13.15
CA LEU A 209 12.63 24.43 12.61
C LEU A 209 11.87 24.69 11.30
N ARG A 210 11.14 25.81 11.20
CA ARG A 210 10.52 26.23 9.93
C ARG A 210 11.55 26.45 8.83
N ALA A 211 12.64 27.15 9.14
CA ALA A 211 13.71 27.40 8.17
C ALA A 211 14.42 26.10 7.74
N GLN A 212 14.62 25.15 8.67
CA GLN A 212 15.19 23.84 8.36
C GLN A 212 14.26 22.97 7.51
N ARG A 213 12.95 22.98 7.81
CA ARG A 213 11.93 22.34 6.95
C ARG A 213 11.95 22.95 5.55
N ASP A 214 11.94 24.28 5.44
CA ASP A 214 11.94 24.97 4.15
C ASP A 214 13.22 24.69 3.36
N LEU A 215 14.36 24.59 4.06
CA LEU A 215 15.64 24.19 3.47
C LEU A 215 15.58 22.76 2.95
N ALA A 216 15.19 21.80 3.79
CA ALA A 216 15.10 20.39 3.41
C ALA A 216 14.10 20.17 2.26
N ALA A 217 12.95 20.84 2.29
CA ALA A 217 11.96 20.79 1.23
C ALA A 217 12.48 21.36 -0.10
N LYS A 218 13.24 22.47 -0.04
CA LYS A 218 13.83 23.07 -1.25
C LYS A 218 14.98 22.22 -1.81
N GLU A 219 15.83 21.65 -0.96
CA GLU A 219 16.89 20.72 -1.37
C GLU A 219 16.30 19.45 -2.00
N LEU A 220 15.26 18.89 -1.39
CA LEU A 220 14.52 17.75 -1.94
C LEU A 220 13.93 18.09 -3.31
N ALA A 221 13.19 19.19 -3.43
CA ALA A 221 12.56 19.60 -4.68
C ALA A 221 13.57 19.86 -5.81
N LEU A 222 14.75 20.43 -5.49
CA LEU A 222 15.81 20.64 -6.47
C LEU A 222 16.40 19.32 -6.96
N LEU A 223 16.66 18.37 -6.05
CA LEU A 223 17.26 17.10 -6.41
C LEU A 223 16.29 16.17 -7.14
N GLU A 224 15.00 16.18 -6.75
CA GLU A 224 13.93 15.51 -7.50
C GLU A 224 13.82 16.07 -8.91
N ALA A 225 13.83 17.40 -9.08
CA ALA A 225 13.84 18.02 -10.39
C ALA A 225 15.09 17.67 -11.23
N GLU A 226 16.27 17.55 -10.62
CA GLU A 226 17.48 17.04 -11.31
C GLU A 226 17.31 15.59 -11.76
N ALA A 227 16.75 14.73 -10.90
CA ALA A 227 16.49 13.33 -11.22
C ALA A 227 15.48 13.19 -12.37
N ASP A 228 14.41 13.99 -12.37
CA ASP A 228 13.39 13.99 -13.43
C ASP A 228 13.95 14.46 -14.78
N LEU A 229 14.81 15.49 -14.77
CA LEU A 229 15.52 15.95 -15.95
C LEU A 229 16.44 14.87 -16.52
N LEU A 230 17.18 14.17 -15.65
CA LEU A 230 18.04 13.06 -16.04
C LEU A 230 17.24 11.87 -16.59
N GLN A 231 16.14 11.50 -15.92
CA GLN A 231 15.25 10.43 -16.36
C GLN A 231 14.68 10.71 -17.76
N THR A 232 14.19 11.93 -17.97
CA THR A 232 13.68 12.38 -19.28
C THR A 232 14.78 12.32 -20.35
N ALA A 233 16.00 12.76 -20.02
CA ALA A 233 17.12 12.70 -20.94
C ALA A 233 17.52 11.26 -21.30
N VAL A 234 17.56 10.35 -20.31
CA VAL A 234 17.82 8.91 -20.51
C VAL A 234 16.78 8.30 -21.45
N ASP A 235 15.50 8.57 -21.22
CA ASP A 235 14.40 7.99 -22.00
C ASP A 235 14.40 8.48 -23.46
N GLN A 236 14.74 9.77 -23.68
CA GLN A 236 14.91 10.32 -25.02
C GLN A 236 16.11 9.69 -25.75
N ARG A 237 17.24 9.50 -25.05
CA ARG A 237 18.45 8.91 -25.64
C ARG A 237 18.25 7.44 -26.01
N ARG A 238 17.67 6.65 -25.10
CA ARG A 238 17.30 5.25 -25.35
C ARG A 238 16.39 5.12 -26.58
N GLY A 239 15.37 5.99 -26.70
CA GLY A 239 14.50 6.02 -27.88
C GLY A 239 15.27 6.31 -29.18
N SER A 240 16.13 7.34 -29.17
CA SER A 240 16.93 7.69 -30.35
C SER A 240 17.91 6.59 -30.79
N GLU A 241 18.46 5.85 -29.82
CA GLU A 241 19.38 4.75 -30.08
C GLU A 241 18.65 3.52 -30.64
N ALA A 242 17.46 3.22 -30.11
CA ALA A 242 16.59 2.18 -30.66
C ALA A 242 16.23 2.46 -32.13
N ASP A 243 15.88 3.71 -32.47
CA ASP A 243 15.58 4.10 -33.86
C ASP A 243 16.81 4.01 -34.78
N ARG A 244 18.00 4.35 -34.29
CA ARG A 244 19.26 4.16 -35.04
C ARG A 244 19.51 2.69 -35.34
N ARG A 245 19.22 1.78 -34.41
CA ARG A 245 19.38 0.33 -34.59
C ARG A 245 18.39 -0.24 -35.60
N VAL A 246 17.13 0.19 -35.58
CA VAL A 246 16.14 -0.20 -36.61
C VAL A 246 16.62 0.22 -38.00
N ARG A 247 17.06 1.47 -38.18
CA ARG A 247 17.61 1.95 -39.47
C ARG A 247 18.85 1.17 -39.91
N ALA A 248 19.74 0.82 -38.97
CA ALA A 248 20.91 0.01 -39.27
C ALA A 248 20.51 -1.41 -39.73
N ALA A 249 19.49 -2.01 -39.12
CA ALA A 249 18.96 -3.32 -39.51
C ALA A 249 18.25 -3.27 -40.88
N GLU A 250 17.48 -2.22 -41.19
CA GLU A 250 16.88 -2.01 -42.52
C GLU A 250 17.93 -1.90 -43.63
N LEU A 251 19.02 -1.17 -43.36
CA LEU A 251 20.16 -1.06 -44.27
C LEU A 251 20.87 -2.40 -44.44
N ALA A 252 21.00 -3.21 -43.38
CA ALA A 252 21.57 -4.55 -43.47
C ALA A 252 20.72 -5.46 -44.38
N VAL A 253 19.39 -5.50 -44.20
CA VAL A 253 18.47 -6.27 -45.05
C VAL A 253 18.61 -5.90 -46.54
N THR A 254 18.83 -4.62 -46.84
CA THR A 254 18.97 -4.13 -48.22
C THR A 254 20.32 -4.49 -48.85
N ARG A 255 21.38 -4.64 -48.04
CA ARG A 255 22.77 -4.87 -48.51
C ARG A 255 23.17 -6.35 -48.55
N THR A 256 22.43 -7.24 -47.88
CA THR A 256 22.72 -8.68 -47.79
C THR A 256 22.28 -9.45 -49.05
N SER A 257 23.01 -10.51 -49.39
CA SER A 257 22.66 -11.45 -50.46
C SER A 257 21.27 -12.09 -50.27
N PRO A 258 20.52 -12.42 -51.35
CA PRO A 258 19.19 -13.03 -51.25
C PRO A 258 19.12 -14.30 -50.39
N VAL A 259 20.20 -15.09 -50.37
CA VAL A 259 20.28 -16.36 -49.63
C VAL A 259 20.36 -16.14 -48.11
N VAL A 260 21.05 -15.09 -47.65
CA VAL A 260 21.25 -14.80 -46.21
C VAL A 260 20.24 -13.76 -45.68
N LYS A 261 19.46 -13.16 -46.58
CA LYS A 261 18.42 -12.16 -46.27
C LYS A 261 17.46 -12.57 -45.13
N PRO A 262 17.00 -13.84 -44.98
CA PRO A 262 16.13 -14.22 -43.86
C PRO A 262 16.75 -14.00 -42.46
N VAL A 263 18.08 -14.10 -42.35
CA VAL A 263 18.81 -13.83 -41.10
C VAL A 263 18.77 -12.33 -40.78
N ALA A 264 18.98 -11.47 -41.79
CA ALA A 264 18.87 -10.02 -41.64
C ALA A 264 17.43 -9.57 -41.34
N GLU A 265 16.41 -10.21 -41.93
CA GLU A 265 14.99 -9.94 -41.63
C GLU A 265 14.64 -10.28 -40.18
N THR A 266 15.21 -11.36 -39.62
CA THR A 266 15.07 -11.70 -38.21
C THR A 266 15.70 -10.64 -37.31
N ASN A 267 16.88 -10.12 -37.67
CA ASN A 267 17.53 -9.03 -36.92
C ASN A 267 16.70 -7.74 -36.96
N LEU A 268 16.04 -7.46 -38.08
CA LEU A 268 15.11 -6.33 -38.18
C LEU A 268 13.92 -6.50 -37.22
N LEU A 269 13.34 -7.69 -37.13
CA LEU A 269 12.25 -7.98 -36.18
C LEU A 269 12.70 -7.75 -34.73
N LEU A 270 13.89 -8.23 -34.35
CA LEU A 270 14.45 -8.02 -33.01
C LEU A 270 14.77 -6.54 -32.74
N ALA A 271 15.25 -5.80 -33.75
CA ALA A 271 15.48 -4.37 -33.62
C ALA A 271 14.16 -3.59 -33.44
N THR A 272 13.10 -3.97 -34.15
CA THR A 272 11.76 -3.38 -33.96
C THR A 272 11.19 -3.71 -32.59
N GLU A 273 11.36 -4.95 -32.12
CA GLU A 273 10.96 -5.36 -30.77
C GLU A 273 11.68 -4.53 -29.70
N SER A 274 12.99 -4.30 -29.85
CA SER A 274 13.75 -3.46 -28.91
C SER A 274 13.22 -2.04 -28.82
N ARG A 275 12.82 -1.44 -29.95
CA ARG A 275 12.15 -0.12 -29.95
C ARG A 275 10.79 -0.16 -29.26
N ASP A 276 9.99 -1.18 -29.53
CA ASP A 276 8.65 -1.29 -28.96
C ASP A 276 8.70 -1.53 -27.43
N ILE A 277 9.67 -2.32 -26.96
CA ILE A 277 9.96 -2.48 -25.53
C ILE A 277 10.49 -1.20 -24.90
N ALA A 278 11.38 -0.45 -25.56
CA ALA A 278 11.84 0.84 -25.05
C ALA A 278 10.68 1.83 -24.84
N ASN A 279 9.70 1.84 -25.75
CA ASN A 279 8.47 2.64 -25.59
C ASN A 279 7.59 2.11 -24.46
N SER A 280 7.37 0.79 -24.39
CA SER A 280 6.57 0.18 -23.32
C SER A 280 7.19 0.41 -21.93
N LEU A 281 8.52 0.40 -21.85
CA LEU A 281 9.26 0.67 -20.62
C LEU A 281 9.07 2.12 -20.15
N ARG A 282 9.06 3.09 -21.09
CA ARG A 282 8.75 4.49 -20.81
C ARG A 282 7.34 4.64 -20.25
N ASP A 283 6.34 4.08 -20.93
CA ASP A 283 4.94 4.10 -20.49
C ASP A 283 4.75 3.44 -19.12
N THR A 284 5.48 2.34 -18.86
CA THR A 284 5.43 1.64 -17.57
C THR A 284 6.06 2.48 -16.46
N SER A 285 7.15 3.19 -16.76
CA SER A 285 7.80 4.10 -15.81
C SER A 285 6.87 5.25 -15.44
N GLU A 286 6.33 5.97 -16.42
CA GLU A 286 5.42 7.10 -16.19
C GLU A 286 4.19 6.67 -15.37
N ARG A 287 3.66 5.47 -15.63
CA ARG A 287 2.57 4.89 -14.83
C ARG A 287 3.00 4.55 -13.40
N ALA A 288 4.22 4.09 -13.19
CA ALA A 288 4.75 3.81 -11.86
C ALA A 288 4.88 5.12 -11.06
N ASP A 289 5.47 6.14 -11.66
CA ASP A 289 5.68 7.44 -11.03
C ASP A 289 4.33 8.09 -10.65
N THR A 290 3.38 8.14 -11.59
CA THR A 290 2.02 8.67 -11.32
C THR A 290 1.26 7.85 -10.27
N THR A 291 1.38 6.52 -10.27
CA THR A 291 0.74 5.67 -9.24
C THR A 291 1.35 5.91 -7.86
N GLN A 292 2.66 6.13 -7.80
CA GLN A 292 3.37 6.40 -6.56
C GLN A 292 3.03 7.79 -6.00
N GLU A 293 2.89 8.79 -6.86
CA GLU A 293 2.37 10.11 -6.50
C GLU A 293 0.93 10.02 -5.96
N ASP A 294 0.04 9.33 -6.68
CA ASP A 294 -1.34 9.09 -6.26
C ASP A 294 -1.39 8.41 -4.88
N LEU A 295 -0.54 7.41 -4.66
CA LEU A 295 -0.45 6.69 -3.38
C LEU A 295 0.02 7.60 -2.24
N THR A 296 1.04 8.42 -2.48
CA THR A 296 1.61 9.32 -1.48
C THR A 296 0.63 10.44 -1.15
N SER A 297 0.01 11.04 -2.16
CA SER A 297 -1.04 12.05 -2.01
C SER A 297 -2.24 11.50 -1.24
N LEU A 298 -2.71 10.30 -1.59
CA LEU A 298 -3.84 9.66 -0.90
C LEU A 298 -3.54 9.37 0.57
N LYS A 299 -2.33 8.88 0.89
CA LYS A 299 -1.90 8.65 2.28
C LYS A 299 -1.86 9.97 3.07
N ALA A 300 -1.31 11.03 2.48
CA ALA A 300 -1.26 12.34 3.11
C ALA A 300 -2.68 12.94 3.33
N GLU A 301 -3.55 12.86 2.34
CA GLU A 301 -4.95 13.29 2.45
C GLU A 301 -5.70 12.49 3.54
N PHE A 302 -5.45 11.19 3.64
CA PHE A 302 -6.03 10.31 4.66
C PHE A 302 -5.58 10.70 6.07
N ASP A 303 -4.27 10.88 6.28
CA ASP A 303 -3.70 11.26 7.57
C ASP A 303 -4.16 12.65 8.00
N GLN A 304 -4.21 13.61 7.08
CA GLN A 304 -4.73 14.95 7.35
C GLN A 304 -6.21 14.90 7.77
N THR A 305 -7.01 14.10 7.09
CA THR A 305 -8.44 13.92 7.41
C THR A 305 -8.60 13.29 8.79
N LYS A 306 -7.79 12.28 9.12
CA LYS A 306 -7.81 11.65 10.44
C LYS A 306 -7.49 12.65 11.55
N LYS A 307 -6.41 13.43 11.41
CA LYS A 307 -6.04 14.49 12.37
C LYS A 307 -7.13 15.54 12.53
N MET A 308 -7.77 15.94 11.43
CA MET A 308 -8.86 16.93 11.47
C MET A 308 -10.09 16.41 12.22
N VAL A 309 -10.47 15.15 12.00
CA VAL A 309 -11.57 14.49 12.70
C VAL A 309 -11.26 14.33 14.20
N GLU A 310 -10.02 13.98 14.56
CA GLU A 310 -9.59 13.84 15.95
C GLU A 310 -9.58 15.18 16.70
N ALA A 311 -9.12 16.27 16.06
CA ALA A 311 -9.04 17.59 16.68
C ALA A 311 -10.39 18.32 16.80
N VAL A 312 -11.23 18.26 15.75
CA VAL A 312 -12.47 19.07 15.66
C VAL A 312 -13.72 18.27 16.01
N GLY A 313 -13.65 16.94 15.95
CA GLY A 313 -14.80 16.05 16.11
C GLY A 313 -15.72 16.00 14.88
N LEU A 314 -16.72 15.11 14.93
CA LEU A 314 -17.67 14.87 13.84
C LEU A 314 -18.73 15.98 13.74
N THR A 315 -18.38 17.09 13.09
CA THR A 315 -19.28 18.21 12.79
C THR A 315 -19.92 18.11 11.40
N GLU A 316 -20.98 18.89 11.12
CA GLU A 316 -21.69 18.87 9.82
C GLU A 316 -20.78 19.24 8.64
N SER A 317 -19.89 20.23 8.82
CA SER A 317 -18.89 20.63 7.83
C SER A 317 -17.90 19.51 7.51
N ILE A 318 -17.47 18.76 8.52
CA ILE A 318 -16.60 17.58 8.34
C ILE A 318 -17.35 16.49 7.58
N GLY A 319 -18.64 16.28 7.84
CA GLY A 319 -19.43 15.33 7.06
C GLY A 319 -19.56 15.67 5.58
N LEU A 320 -19.65 16.96 5.23
CA LEU A 320 -19.62 17.40 3.83
C LEU A 320 -18.25 17.17 3.20
N LEU A 321 -17.17 17.49 3.91
CA LEU A 321 -15.79 17.25 3.45
C LEU A 321 -15.55 15.75 3.18
N LEU A 322 -15.91 14.88 4.13
CA LEU A 322 -15.75 13.42 4.00
C LEU A 322 -16.51 12.87 2.79
N ARG A 323 -17.69 13.42 2.47
CA ARG A 323 -18.44 13.05 1.26
C ARG A 323 -17.79 13.53 -0.03
N GLN A 324 -17.25 14.76 -0.02
CA GLN A 324 -16.51 15.28 -1.17
C GLN A 324 -15.26 14.44 -1.43
N GLN A 325 -14.53 14.07 -0.38
CA GLN A 325 -13.38 13.17 -0.47
C GLN A 325 -13.80 11.78 -0.96
N ARG A 326 -14.89 11.20 -0.43
CA ARG A 326 -15.46 9.92 -0.90
C ARG A 326 -15.78 9.93 -2.39
N ALA A 327 -16.30 11.04 -2.91
CA ALA A 327 -16.61 11.22 -4.33
C ALA A 327 -15.35 11.38 -5.19
N LYS A 328 -14.24 11.89 -4.62
CA LYS A 328 -12.94 12.05 -5.28
C LYS A 328 -12.14 10.74 -5.33
N LEU A 329 -12.35 9.82 -4.38
CA LEU A 329 -11.65 8.53 -4.35
C LEU A 329 -11.79 7.76 -5.67
N SER A 330 -10.66 7.29 -6.18
CA SER A 330 -10.54 6.54 -7.44
C SER A 330 -11.40 5.27 -7.43
N ASP A 331 -11.92 4.90 -8.60
CA ASP A 331 -12.71 3.67 -8.75
C ASP A 331 -11.83 2.44 -8.53
N THR A 332 -12.06 1.74 -7.41
CA THR A 332 -11.33 0.51 -7.03
C THR A 332 -11.48 -0.61 -8.05
N ARG A 333 -12.52 -0.58 -8.90
CA ARG A 333 -12.68 -1.55 -10.01
C ARG A 333 -11.73 -1.29 -11.17
N GLY A 334 -11.47 -0.02 -11.47
CA GLY A 334 -10.47 0.36 -12.47
C GLY A 334 -9.08 -0.14 -12.07
N LEU A 335 -8.76 -0.10 -10.78
CA LEU A 335 -7.53 -0.70 -10.24
C LEU A 335 -7.54 -2.23 -10.38
N HIS A 336 -8.63 -2.92 -10.00
CA HIS A 336 -8.74 -4.37 -10.19
C HIS A 336 -8.56 -4.82 -11.64
N ALA A 337 -9.18 -4.12 -12.60
CA ALA A 337 -9.04 -4.42 -14.02
C ALA A 337 -7.59 -4.26 -14.49
N ARG A 338 -6.90 -3.20 -14.03
CA ARG A 338 -5.47 -2.96 -14.30
C ARG A 338 -4.58 -4.06 -13.71
N LEU A 339 -4.80 -4.47 -12.45
CA LEU A 339 -4.08 -5.59 -11.81
C LEU A 339 -4.24 -6.89 -12.64
N ALA A 340 -5.47 -7.19 -13.07
CA ALA A 340 -5.76 -8.39 -13.87
C ALA A 340 -5.08 -8.35 -15.25
N GLN A 341 -5.10 -7.19 -15.91
CA GLN A 341 -4.41 -7.00 -17.20
C GLN A 341 -2.89 -7.14 -17.04
N ARG A 342 -2.29 -6.55 -15.99
CA ARG A 342 -0.85 -6.66 -15.74
C ARG A 342 -0.42 -8.09 -15.46
N GLY A 343 -1.25 -8.89 -14.78
CA GLY A 343 -0.98 -10.32 -14.56
C GLY A 343 -0.79 -11.10 -15.88
N GLU A 344 -1.50 -10.73 -16.95
CA GLU A 344 -1.29 -11.28 -18.29
C GLU A 344 0.03 -10.77 -18.90
N THR A 345 0.28 -9.46 -18.87
CA THR A 345 1.52 -8.85 -19.39
C THR A 345 2.76 -9.47 -18.74
N VAL A 346 2.78 -9.61 -17.42
CA VAL A 346 3.89 -10.23 -16.67
C VAL A 346 4.15 -11.67 -17.13
N ARG A 347 3.10 -12.43 -17.44
CA ARG A 347 3.25 -13.80 -17.95
C ARG A 347 3.87 -13.82 -19.36
N GLN A 348 3.43 -12.91 -20.22
CA GLN A 348 3.95 -12.75 -21.58
C GLN A 348 5.43 -12.32 -21.57
N THR A 349 5.78 -11.33 -20.75
CA THR A 349 7.16 -10.88 -20.52
C THR A 349 8.05 -12.04 -20.08
N ARG A 350 7.64 -12.82 -19.07
CA ARG A 350 8.40 -14.00 -18.61
C ARG A 350 8.58 -15.06 -19.69
N MET A 351 7.54 -15.32 -20.47
CA MET A 351 7.63 -16.28 -21.58
C MET A 351 8.63 -15.81 -22.63
N ARG A 352 8.63 -14.50 -22.96
CA ARG A 352 9.57 -13.94 -23.94
C ARG A 352 11.01 -13.94 -23.43
N MET A 353 11.23 -13.66 -22.15
CA MET A 353 12.56 -13.80 -21.52
C MET A 353 13.12 -15.23 -21.67
N PHE A 354 12.29 -16.26 -21.42
CA PHE A 354 12.71 -17.66 -21.61
C PHE A 354 13.06 -17.96 -23.08
N GLN A 355 12.33 -17.39 -24.05
CA GLN A 355 12.66 -17.52 -25.46
C GLN A 355 13.98 -16.84 -25.82
N ILE A 356 14.25 -15.66 -25.29
CA ILE A 356 15.50 -14.92 -25.51
C ILE A 356 16.68 -15.70 -24.93
N GLU A 357 16.54 -16.27 -23.73
CA GLU A 357 17.55 -17.12 -23.12
C GLU A 357 17.86 -18.36 -23.98
N ALA A 358 16.82 -19.01 -24.52
CA ALA A 358 16.98 -20.14 -25.44
C ALA A 358 17.68 -19.73 -26.76
N ASP A 359 17.30 -18.58 -27.33
CA ASP A 359 17.93 -18.03 -28.54
C ASP A 359 19.41 -17.69 -28.29
N LEU A 360 19.75 -17.06 -27.16
CA LEU A 360 21.13 -16.78 -26.77
C LEU A 360 21.95 -18.06 -26.57
N ALA A 361 21.35 -19.08 -25.94
CA ALA A 361 22.00 -20.38 -25.77
C ALA A 361 22.34 -21.03 -27.12
N SER A 362 21.48 -20.85 -28.14
CA SER A 362 21.72 -21.35 -29.50
C SER A 362 22.85 -20.61 -30.24
N LEU A 363 23.14 -19.36 -29.84
CA LEU A 363 24.16 -18.48 -30.43
C LEU A 363 25.47 -18.45 -29.65
N ARG A 364 25.61 -19.27 -28.59
CA ARG A 364 26.81 -19.33 -27.75
C ARG A 364 28.06 -19.76 -28.52
N ASP A 365 27.91 -20.70 -29.45
CA ASP A 365 28.94 -21.06 -30.44
C ASP A 365 28.54 -20.49 -31.81
N LEU A 366 29.06 -19.31 -32.13
CA LEU A 366 28.74 -18.60 -33.36
C LEU A 366 29.19 -19.36 -34.61
N ASP A 367 30.29 -20.12 -34.54
CA ASP A 367 30.81 -20.87 -35.69
C ASP A 367 29.92 -22.08 -35.98
N ALA A 368 29.47 -22.79 -34.94
CA ALA A 368 28.50 -23.87 -35.06
C ALA A 368 27.12 -23.37 -35.54
N ALA A 369 26.67 -22.22 -35.02
CA ALA A 369 25.41 -21.60 -35.43
C ALA A 369 25.43 -21.11 -36.88
N ALA A 370 26.54 -20.50 -37.33
CA ALA A 370 26.73 -20.07 -38.71
C ALA A 370 26.77 -21.26 -39.67
N ALA A 371 27.46 -22.34 -39.32
CA ALA A 371 27.50 -23.57 -40.10
C ALA A 371 26.12 -24.22 -40.21
N LYS A 372 25.35 -24.27 -39.12
CA LYS A 372 23.98 -24.79 -39.09
C LYS A 372 23.05 -23.96 -39.98
N THR A 373 23.11 -22.63 -39.84
CA THR A 373 22.29 -21.69 -40.63
C THR A 373 22.61 -21.80 -42.12
N ALA A 374 23.90 -21.87 -42.48
CA ALA A 374 24.32 -22.06 -43.87
C ALA A 374 23.81 -23.38 -44.46
N LEU A 375 23.80 -24.47 -43.66
CA LEU A 375 23.27 -25.77 -44.06
C LEU A 375 21.75 -25.73 -44.27
N GLU A 376 21.01 -25.06 -43.39
CA GLU A 376 19.55 -24.88 -43.50
C GLU A 376 19.18 -24.07 -44.76
N LEU A 377 19.93 -22.99 -45.05
CA LEU A 377 19.72 -22.16 -46.22
C LEU A 377 20.05 -22.87 -47.54
N THR A 378 21.05 -23.76 -47.55
CA THR A 378 21.36 -24.59 -48.74
C THR A 378 20.42 -25.78 -48.91
N SER A 379 19.78 -26.26 -47.84
CA SER A 379 18.84 -27.39 -47.89
C SER A 379 17.41 -26.98 -48.31
N GLY A 380 17.07 -25.69 -48.22
CA GLY A 380 15.77 -25.14 -48.59
C GLY A 380 15.58 -24.85 -50.08
N GLU A 381 16.66 -24.65 -50.85
CA GLU A 381 16.61 -24.67 -52.31
C GLU A 381 16.54 -26.13 -52.78
N ALA A 382 15.46 -26.48 -53.49
CA ALA A 382 15.20 -27.83 -54.00
C ALA A 382 16.45 -28.46 -54.63
N ALA A 383 17.08 -29.39 -53.90
CA ALA A 383 18.23 -30.12 -54.39
C ALA A 383 17.83 -30.98 -55.60
N PRO A 384 18.48 -30.83 -56.78
CA PRO A 384 18.47 -31.88 -57.78
C PRO A 384 19.20 -33.08 -57.19
N THR A 385 18.61 -34.26 -57.35
CA THR A 385 19.17 -35.55 -56.99
C THR A 385 20.60 -35.71 -57.52
N THR A 386 21.55 -35.88 -56.59
CA THR A 386 22.90 -36.47 -56.72
C THR A 386 23.90 -35.71 -57.62
N PRO A 387 24.97 -35.13 -57.05
CA PRO A 387 26.06 -34.63 -57.86
C PRO A 387 27.39 -35.40 -57.62
N PRO A 388 28.29 -35.48 -58.63
CA PRO A 388 29.54 -36.26 -58.59
C PRO A 388 30.55 -35.72 -57.57
N ALA A 389 31.56 -36.48 -57.14
CA ALA A 389 32.50 -36.12 -56.06
C ALA A 389 33.17 -34.71 -56.14
N LYS A 390 33.27 -34.09 -57.32
CA LYS A 390 33.73 -32.70 -57.51
C LYS A 390 32.72 -31.63 -57.04
N SER A 391 31.45 -31.99 -56.91
CA SER A 391 30.37 -31.13 -56.41
C SER A 391 30.30 -31.05 -54.88
N LEU A 392 30.79 -32.06 -54.16
CA LEU A 392 30.84 -32.06 -52.69
C LEU A 392 31.82 -31.03 -52.16
N ALA A 393 32.98 -30.87 -52.82
CA ALA A 393 33.95 -29.83 -52.48
C ALA A 393 33.43 -28.42 -52.83
N ALA A 394 32.71 -28.27 -53.94
CA ALA A 394 32.07 -27.01 -54.32
C ALA A 394 30.91 -26.64 -53.37
N ALA A 395 30.10 -27.61 -52.97
CA ALA A 395 29.04 -27.46 -51.98
C ALA A 395 29.60 -27.08 -50.60
N ALA A 396 30.69 -27.73 -50.17
CA ALA A 396 31.38 -27.39 -48.93
C ALA A 396 31.95 -25.95 -48.96
N HIS A 397 32.47 -25.50 -50.10
CA HIS A 397 32.95 -24.13 -50.27
C HIS A 397 31.80 -23.10 -50.25
N SER A 398 30.66 -23.39 -50.88
CA SER A 398 29.48 -22.50 -50.83
C SER A 398 28.87 -22.40 -49.44
N VAL A 399 28.79 -23.52 -48.70
CA VAL A 399 28.32 -23.53 -47.31
C VAL A 399 29.27 -22.71 -46.41
N ARG A 400 30.58 -22.80 -46.64
CA ARG A 400 31.56 -22.01 -45.88
C ARG A 400 31.44 -20.51 -46.16
N HIS A 401 31.32 -20.11 -47.43
CA HIS A 401 31.15 -18.71 -47.80
C HIS A 401 29.85 -18.12 -47.23
N LEU A 402 28.74 -18.87 -47.26
CA LEU A 402 27.47 -18.46 -46.63
C LEU A 402 27.58 -18.37 -45.11
N ALA A 403 28.31 -19.28 -44.47
CA ALA A 403 28.57 -19.22 -43.03
C ALA A 403 29.39 -17.97 -42.66
N ASP A 404 30.41 -17.62 -43.46
CA ASP A 404 31.21 -16.42 -43.25
C ASP A 404 30.39 -15.12 -43.46
N GLU A 405 29.45 -15.10 -44.42
CA GLU A 405 28.52 -13.98 -44.64
C GLU A 405 27.44 -13.88 -43.54
N ALA A 406 26.96 -15.01 -43.01
CA ALA A 406 25.97 -15.05 -41.94
C ALA A 406 26.55 -14.72 -40.55
N LYS A 407 27.83 -15.01 -40.30
CA LYS A 407 28.49 -14.79 -39.01
C LYS A 407 28.35 -13.36 -38.45
N PRO A 408 28.63 -12.26 -39.19
CA PRO A 408 28.45 -10.91 -38.66
C PRO A 408 26.97 -10.58 -38.36
N LEU A 409 26.02 -11.15 -39.11
CA LEU A 409 24.59 -10.99 -38.83
C LEU A 409 24.17 -11.74 -37.56
N LEU A 410 24.74 -12.92 -37.30
CA LEU A 410 24.50 -13.68 -36.07
C LEU A 410 25.14 -13.01 -34.85
N GLU A 411 26.29 -12.35 -35.02
CA GLU A 411 26.89 -11.52 -33.97
C GLU A 411 26.00 -10.32 -33.63
N GLN A 412 25.51 -9.61 -34.65
CA GLN A 412 24.50 -8.55 -34.47
C GLN A 412 23.22 -9.08 -33.79
N ARG A 413 22.77 -10.29 -34.15
CA ARG A 413 21.62 -10.94 -33.51
C ARG A 413 21.86 -11.15 -32.02
N ARG A 414 23.03 -11.67 -31.65
CA ARG A 414 23.41 -11.89 -30.24
C ARG A 414 23.41 -10.58 -29.46
N GLU A 415 24.01 -9.52 -30.00
CA GLU A 415 24.00 -8.20 -29.35
C GLU A 415 22.60 -7.63 -29.14
N LEU A 416 21.70 -7.81 -30.12
CA LEU A 416 20.30 -7.40 -30.00
C LEU A 416 19.57 -8.20 -28.92
N LEU A 417 19.78 -9.52 -28.86
CA LEU A 417 19.18 -10.40 -27.86
C LEU A 417 19.71 -10.11 -26.45
N GLU A 418 21.01 -9.86 -26.27
CA GLU A 418 21.59 -9.48 -24.98
C GLU A 418 21.04 -8.14 -24.47
N ARG A 419 20.75 -7.19 -25.36
CA ARG A 419 20.08 -5.94 -25.02
C ARG A 419 18.61 -6.17 -24.67
N LEU A 420 17.88 -6.92 -25.49
CA LEU A 420 16.49 -7.29 -25.22
C LEU A 420 16.36 -8.00 -23.86
N ASP A 421 17.29 -8.88 -23.51
CA ASP A 421 17.30 -9.54 -22.20
C ASP A 421 17.40 -8.50 -21.07
N ARG A 422 18.30 -7.51 -21.17
CA ARG A 422 18.39 -6.41 -20.19
C ARG A 422 17.14 -5.55 -20.14
N ASP A 423 16.57 -5.19 -21.29
CA ASP A 423 15.37 -4.36 -21.39
C ASP A 423 14.15 -5.07 -20.78
N TYR A 424 13.97 -6.36 -21.07
CA TYR A 424 12.89 -7.19 -20.50
C TYR A 424 13.07 -7.43 -19.00
N ASN A 425 14.30 -7.66 -18.52
CA ASN A 425 14.58 -7.75 -17.07
C ASN A 425 14.21 -6.44 -16.35
N THR A 426 14.56 -5.30 -16.94
CA THR A 426 14.23 -3.97 -16.40
C THR A 426 12.71 -3.74 -16.41
N GLN A 427 12.04 -4.06 -17.52
CA GLN A 427 10.59 -3.96 -17.63
C GLN A 427 9.87 -4.85 -16.62
N PHE A 428 10.33 -6.10 -16.45
CA PHE A 428 9.78 -7.02 -15.47
C PHE A 428 9.90 -6.46 -14.05
N GLY A 429 11.06 -5.92 -13.68
CA GLY A 429 11.27 -5.24 -12.40
C GLY A 429 10.28 -4.09 -12.17
N LYS A 430 10.15 -3.18 -13.16
CA LYS A 430 9.21 -2.04 -13.08
C LYS A 430 7.75 -2.49 -13.02
N LEU A 431 7.36 -3.53 -13.77
CA LEU A 431 6.01 -4.09 -13.72
C LEU A 431 5.69 -4.67 -12.33
N VAL A 432 6.65 -5.32 -11.69
CA VAL A 432 6.46 -5.85 -10.33
C VAL A 432 6.34 -4.74 -9.30
N ALA A 433 7.17 -3.68 -9.39
CA ALA A 433 7.07 -2.51 -8.53
C ALA A 433 5.71 -1.82 -8.69
N LEU A 434 5.30 -1.52 -9.92
CA LEU A 434 3.98 -0.97 -10.22
C LEU A 434 2.83 -1.89 -9.72
N ASP A 435 2.99 -3.21 -9.74
CA ASP A 435 2.02 -4.14 -9.15
C ASP A 435 1.87 -3.97 -7.64
N ASN A 436 2.99 -3.79 -6.95
CA ASN A 436 2.99 -3.53 -5.52
C ASN A 436 2.33 -2.18 -5.21
N ASP A 437 2.67 -1.13 -5.95
CA ASP A 437 2.18 0.24 -5.69
C ASP A 437 0.68 0.36 -5.97
N GLU A 438 0.17 -0.24 -7.05
CA GLU A 438 -1.28 -0.28 -7.31
C GLU A 438 -2.05 -1.09 -6.26
N ARG A 439 -1.47 -2.18 -5.73
CA ARG A 439 -2.09 -2.94 -4.62
C ARG A 439 -2.12 -2.11 -3.34
N GLN A 440 -1.05 -1.38 -3.04
CA GLN A 440 -1.02 -0.45 -1.91
C GLN A 440 -2.05 0.67 -2.09
N LEU A 441 -2.16 1.23 -3.30
CA LEU A 441 -3.15 2.26 -3.63
C LEU A 441 -4.58 1.75 -3.46
N LEU A 442 -4.86 0.54 -3.93
CA LEU A 442 -6.15 -0.12 -3.72
C LEU A 442 -6.43 -0.33 -2.22
N GLY A 443 -5.44 -0.79 -1.46
CA GLY A 443 -5.53 -0.99 -0.02
C GLY A 443 -5.82 0.31 0.72
N ALA A 444 -5.05 1.36 0.46
CA ALA A 444 -5.22 2.68 1.05
C ALA A 444 -6.58 3.30 0.66
N THR A 445 -7.00 3.17 -0.60
CA THR A 445 -8.31 3.65 -1.07
C THR A 445 -9.45 2.97 -0.33
N ARG A 446 -9.36 1.65 -0.08
CA ARG A 446 -10.35 0.91 0.71
C ARG A 446 -10.35 1.34 2.16
N GLN A 447 -9.19 1.42 2.79
CA GLN A 447 -9.08 1.84 4.19
C GLN A 447 -9.67 3.24 4.39
N TYR A 448 -9.38 4.17 3.48
CA TYR A 448 -9.93 5.52 3.54
C TYR A 448 -11.45 5.52 3.27
N ALA A 449 -11.92 4.75 2.30
CA ALA A 449 -13.34 4.57 2.03
C ALA A 449 -14.10 4.03 3.26
N ASP A 450 -13.59 2.97 3.88
CA ASP A 450 -14.18 2.33 5.06
C ASP A 450 -14.18 3.29 6.25
N TYR A 451 -13.07 4.01 6.47
CA TYR A 451 -12.97 5.05 7.51
C TYR A 451 -14.02 6.15 7.35
N ILE A 452 -14.25 6.61 6.11
CA ILE A 452 -15.28 7.59 5.79
C ILE A 452 -16.68 7.00 6.04
N ASP A 453 -16.94 5.79 5.52
CA ASP A 453 -18.25 5.16 5.57
C ASP A 453 -18.68 4.86 7.02
N GLU A 454 -17.74 4.45 7.89
CA GLU A 454 -17.97 4.28 9.34
C GLU A 454 -18.44 5.56 10.03
N ARG A 455 -17.92 6.72 9.61
CA ARG A 455 -18.16 8.02 10.27
C ARG A 455 -19.31 8.80 9.67
N VAL A 456 -19.57 8.68 8.37
CA VAL A 456 -20.64 9.41 7.67
C VAL A 456 -22.04 8.96 8.12
N LEU A 457 -22.20 7.71 8.55
CA LEU A 457 -23.48 7.20 9.05
C LEU A 457 -23.99 7.94 10.29
N TRP A 458 -23.08 8.49 11.09
CA TRP A 458 -23.41 9.18 12.34
C TRP A 458 -23.68 10.68 12.16
N ILE A 459 -23.51 11.20 10.95
CA ILE A 459 -23.65 12.63 10.68
C ILE A 459 -25.07 12.91 10.16
N ARG A 460 -25.82 13.69 10.94
CA ARG A 460 -27.18 14.12 10.64
C ARG A 460 -27.19 14.88 9.30
N THR A 461 -27.79 14.30 8.27
CA THR A 461 -27.57 14.75 6.88
C THR A 461 -28.83 14.92 6.04
N GLY A 462 -29.98 15.15 6.66
CA GLY A 462 -31.22 15.42 5.93
C GLY A 462 -31.95 16.66 6.45
N THR A 463 -32.19 17.63 5.58
CA THR A 463 -33.40 18.45 5.66
C THR A 463 -34.61 17.55 5.39
N VAL A 464 -35.74 17.85 6.03
CA VAL A 464 -36.96 17.03 6.04
C VAL A 464 -37.37 16.63 4.60
N PHE A 465 -37.71 15.35 4.38
CA PHE A 465 -38.22 14.83 3.10
C PHE A 465 -39.32 15.75 2.54
N GLY A 466 -39.01 16.50 1.48
CA GLY A 466 -39.92 17.43 0.80
C GLY A 466 -40.16 17.05 -0.68
N GLY A 467 -41.25 17.58 -1.26
CA GLY A 467 -41.71 17.24 -2.62
C GLY A 467 -40.72 17.52 -3.76
N THR A 468 -39.68 18.34 -3.53
CA THR A 468 -38.60 18.61 -4.48
C THR A 468 -37.67 17.41 -4.72
N HIS A 469 -37.61 16.44 -3.80
CA HIS A 469 -36.84 15.21 -3.97
C HIS A 469 -37.48 14.24 -4.96
N GLY A 470 -38.82 14.18 -5.05
CA GLY A 470 -39.53 13.31 -5.98
C GLY A 470 -39.26 13.65 -7.45
N ALA A 471 -39.18 14.94 -7.77
CA ALA A 471 -38.89 15.41 -9.12
C ALA A 471 -37.44 15.13 -9.55
N ARG A 472 -36.45 15.32 -8.65
CA ARG A 472 -35.03 15.03 -8.91
C ARG A 472 -34.73 13.53 -9.06
N SER A 473 -35.44 12.67 -8.32
CA SER A 473 -35.31 11.22 -8.49
C SER A 473 -35.84 10.74 -9.85
N PHE A 474 -36.88 11.40 -10.39
CA PHE A 474 -37.43 11.05 -11.71
C PHE A 474 -36.49 11.47 -12.87
N THR A 475 -35.84 12.63 -12.77
CA THR A 475 -34.82 13.05 -13.77
C THR A 475 -33.58 12.15 -13.74
N ASN A 476 -33.19 11.63 -12.56
CA ASN A 476 -32.09 10.67 -12.45
C ASN A 476 -32.48 9.24 -12.89
N GLY A 477 -33.78 8.93 -12.98
CA GLY A 477 -34.29 7.64 -13.45
C GLY A 477 -34.14 7.41 -14.95
N ALA A 478 -33.90 8.47 -15.74
CA ALA A 478 -33.64 8.37 -17.19
C ALA A 478 -32.42 7.48 -17.50
N TRP A 479 -31.44 7.43 -16.59
CA TRP A 479 -30.26 6.57 -16.69
C TRP A 479 -30.58 5.06 -16.68
N LEU A 480 -31.70 4.65 -16.05
CA LEU A 480 -32.15 3.25 -16.01
C LEU A 480 -32.79 2.78 -17.33
N VAL A 481 -33.29 3.73 -18.14
CA VAL A 481 -33.98 3.46 -19.42
C VAL A 481 -33.04 3.66 -20.62
N ASP A 482 -31.80 4.10 -20.39
CA ASP A 482 -30.82 4.33 -21.45
C ASP A 482 -30.37 3.00 -22.11
N GLN A 483 -30.73 2.84 -23.38
CA GLN A 483 -30.45 1.66 -24.19
C GLN A 483 -28.95 1.37 -24.32
N ALA A 484 -28.10 2.41 -24.34
CA ALA A 484 -26.66 2.25 -24.48
C ALA A 484 -26.03 1.54 -23.27
N ASN A 485 -26.60 1.71 -22.07
CA ASN A 485 -26.10 1.10 -20.85
C ASN A 485 -26.50 -0.38 -20.74
N TRP A 486 -27.69 -0.75 -21.24
CA TRP A 486 -28.12 -2.15 -21.33
C TRP A 486 -27.30 -2.96 -22.34
N TRP A 487 -26.83 -2.35 -23.43
CA TRP A 487 -25.91 -3.02 -24.35
C TRP A 487 -24.59 -3.42 -23.66
N LYS A 488 -24.07 -2.58 -22.77
CA LYS A 488 -22.86 -2.89 -21.97
C LYS A 488 -23.08 -4.08 -21.04
N VAL A 489 -24.29 -4.28 -20.52
CA VAL A 489 -24.65 -5.46 -19.71
C VAL A 489 -24.63 -6.72 -20.57
N ALA A 490 -25.22 -6.65 -21.77
CA ALA A 490 -25.22 -7.75 -22.72
C ALA A 490 -23.80 -8.11 -23.19
N GLU A 491 -22.96 -7.11 -23.47
CA GLU A 491 -21.56 -7.30 -23.85
C GLU A 491 -20.74 -7.91 -22.71
N ALA A 492 -20.94 -7.46 -21.47
CA ALA A 492 -20.29 -8.02 -20.30
C ALA A 492 -20.63 -9.51 -20.11
N LEU A 493 -21.93 -9.89 -20.22
CA LEU A 493 -22.36 -11.29 -20.16
C LEU A 493 -21.82 -12.13 -21.32
N ARG A 494 -21.76 -11.56 -22.54
CA ARG A 494 -21.23 -12.26 -23.71
C ARG A 494 -19.73 -12.55 -23.55
N ASN A 495 -18.95 -11.55 -23.14
CA ASN A 495 -17.51 -11.69 -22.96
C ASN A 495 -17.18 -12.66 -21.81
N ASP A 496 -17.97 -12.62 -20.74
CA ASP A 496 -17.86 -13.54 -19.62
C ASP A 496 -18.25 -14.98 -19.99
N PHE A 497 -19.28 -15.19 -20.83
CA PHE A 497 -19.63 -16.50 -21.37
C PHE A 497 -18.53 -17.10 -22.26
N GLN A 498 -17.86 -16.27 -23.07
CA GLN A 498 -16.75 -16.71 -23.92
C GLN A 498 -15.51 -17.10 -23.10
N ARG A 499 -15.29 -16.43 -21.97
CA ARG A 499 -14.15 -16.69 -21.08
C ARG A 499 -14.37 -17.93 -20.22
N ASP A 500 -15.53 -18.02 -19.57
CA ASP A 500 -15.86 -19.08 -18.61
C ASP A 500 -17.27 -19.67 -18.86
N PRO A 501 -17.41 -20.66 -19.77
CA PRO A 501 -18.71 -21.25 -20.11
C PRO A 501 -19.24 -22.25 -19.07
N LEU A 502 -18.38 -22.80 -18.21
CA LEU A 502 -18.72 -23.81 -17.18
C LEU A 502 -19.84 -23.38 -16.20
N PRO A 503 -19.80 -22.19 -15.55
CA PRO A 503 -20.86 -21.78 -14.63
C PRO A 503 -22.21 -21.64 -15.34
N TYR A 504 -22.24 -21.22 -16.60
CA TYR A 504 -23.47 -21.08 -17.38
C TYR A 504 -24.06 -22.44 -17.74
N SER A 505 -23.24 -23.44 -18.09
CA SER A 505 -23.73 -24.79 -18.36
C SER A 505 -24.26 -25.47 -17.09
N ILE A 506 -23.61 -25.28 -15.94
CA ILE A 506 -24.10 -25.76 -14.64
C ILE A 506 -25.43 -25.09 -14.28
N ALA A 507 -25.55 -23.76 -14.43
CA ALA A 507 -26.79 -23.05 -14.16
C ALA A 507 -27.93 -23.49 -15.09
N PHE A 508 -27.63 -23.76 -16.37
CA PHE A 508 -28.59 -24.29 -17.32
C PHE A 508 -29.07 -25.71 -16.94
N LEU A 509 -28.14 -26.59 -16.54
CA LEU A 509 -28.48 -27.93 -16.04
C LEU A 509 -29.28 -27.85 -14.72
N ALA A 510 -28.93 -26.95 -13.81
CA ALA A 510 -29.66 -26.71 -12.58
C ALA A 510 -31.07 -26.19 -12.85
N LEU A 511 -31.25 -25.31 -13.83
CA LEU A 511 -32.55 -24.83 -14.29
C LEU A 511 -33.40 -25.97 -14.88
N LEU A 512 -32.81 -26.82 -15.72
CA LEU A 512 -33.51 -27.94 -16.33
C LEU A 512 -33.91 -28.98 -15.27
N CYS A 513 -32.98 -29.32 -14.36
CA CYS A 513 -33.24 -30.16 -13.19
C CYS A 513 -34.35 -29.57 -12.33
N TRP A 514 -34.30 -28.26 -12.04
CA TRP A 514 -35.32 -27.56 -11.28
C TRP A 514 -36.70 -27.68 -11.91
N THR A 515 -36.84 -27.45 -13.22
CA THR A 515 -38.15 -27.53 -13.88
C THR A 515 -38.77 -28.93 -13.79
N GLY A 516 -37.96 -29.99 -13.89
CA GLY A 516 -38.40 -31.37 -13.71
C GLY A 516 -38.72 -31.71 -12.24
N LEU A 517 -37.87 -31.29 -11.31
CA LEU A 517 -38.07 -31.51 -9.88
C LEU A 517 -39.23 -30.68 -9.33
N HIS A 518 -39.49 -29.48 -9.84
CA HIS A 518 -40.53 -28.59 -9.34
C HIS A 518 -41.91 -29.26 -9.37
N TRP A 519 -42.22 -30.01 -10.43
CA TRP A 519 -43.46 -30.78 -10.53
C TRP A 519 -43.53 -31.91 -9.50
N THR A 520 -42.44 -32.64 -9.30
CA THR A 520 -42.40 -33.76 -8.35
C THR A 520 -42.38 -33.30 -6.90
N LEU A 521 -41.62 -32.24 -6.57
CA LEU A 521 -41.56 -31.61 -5.26
C LEU A 521 -42.93 -31.04 -4.87
N ARG A 522 -43.61 -30.35 -5.80
CA ARG A 522 -44.97 -29.84 -5.56
C ARG A 522 -45.99 -30.96 -5.37
N SER A 523 -45.88 -32.05 -6.14
CA SER A 523 -46.73 -33.23 -5.95
C SER A 523 -46.47 -33.89 -4.60
N ARG A 524 -45.19 -34.04 -4.20
CA ARG A 524 -44.81 -34.63 -2.91
C ARG A 524 -45.25 -33.78 -1.73
N LEU A 525 -45.13 -32.46 -1.84
CA LEU A 525 -45.62 -31.53 -0.82
C LEU A 525 -47.12 -31.72 -0.57
N ARG A 526 -47.92 -31.84 -1.65
CA ARG A 526 -49.36 -32.12 -1.55
C ARG A 526 -49.67 -33.49 -0.93
N THR A 527 -48.93 -34.53 -1.30
CA THR A 527 -49.14 -35.87 -0.71
C THR A 527 -48.77 -35.90 0.77
N LEU A 528 -47.72 -35.19 1.18
CA LEU A 528 -47.31 -35.11 2.58
C LEU A 528 -48.32 -34.31 3.41
N GLY A 529 -48.90 -33.26 2.85
CA GLY A 529 -49.95 -32.51 3.51
C GLY A 529 -51.28 -33.27 3.61
N THR A 530 -51.64 -34.10 2.63
CA THR A 530 -52.80 -35.00 2.80
C THR A 530 -52.57 -36.03 3.91
N THR A 531 -51.37 -36.61 4.02
CA THR A 531 -51.04 -37.57 5.09
C THR A 531 -50.99 -36.91 6.47
N ALA A 532 -50.60 -35.64 6.55
CA ALA A 532 -50.57 -34.89 7.81
C ALA A 532 -51.95 -34.39 8.23
N ALA A 533 -52.85 -34.13 7.27
CA ALA A 533 -54.24 -33.73 7.53
C ALA A 533 -55.13 -34.90 8.01
N ASP A 534 -54.69 -36.15 7.81
CA ASP A 534 -55.40 -37.32 8.31
C ASP A 534 -55.34 -37.42 9.84
N ALA A 535 -56.51 -37.57 10.48
CA ALA A 535 -56.66 -37.65 11.95
C ALA A 535 -55.90 -38.83 12.60
N SER A 536 -55.41 -39.79 11.82
CA SER A 536 -54.61 -40.94 12.27
C SER A 536 -53.10 -40.68 12.32
N CYS A 537 -52.60 -39.55 11.79
CA CYS A 537 -51.16 -39.27 11.79
C CYS A 537 -50.67 -38.84 13.18
N ARG A 538 -49.66 -39.53 13.72
CA ARG A 538 -49.07 -39.25 15.05
C ARG A 538 -47.59 -38.83 14.98
N GLU A 539 -47.03 -38.69 13.78
CA GLU A 539 -45.60 -38.45 13.56
C GLU A 539 -45.34 -37.06 12.99
N LEU A 540 -44.27 -36.40 13.42
CA LEU A 540 -43.84 -35.06 12.95
C LEU A 540 -42.95 -35.11 11.69
N HIS A 541 -42.63 -36.30 11.19
CA HIS A 541 -41.74 -36.46 10.04
C HIS A 541 -42.31 -35.84 8.74
N PRO A 542 -43.60 -35.99 8.40
CA PRO A 542 -44.18 -35.40 7.19
C PRO A 542 -44.14 -33.86 7.19
N THR A 543 -44.35 -33.24 8.34
CA THR A 543 -44.25 -31.79 8.53
C THR A 543 -42.83 -31.29 8.34
N LEU A 544 -41.83 -31.98 8.90
CA LEU A 544 -40.41 -31.61 8.72
C LEU A 544 -40.00 -31.71 7.24
N GLN A 545 -40.41 -32.77 6.55
CA GLN A 545 -40.17 -32.93 5.12
C GLN A 545 -40.87 -31.82 4.30
N ALA A 546 -42.10 -31.46 4.64
CA ALA A 546 -42.83 -30.37 3.98
C ALA A 546 -42.13 -29.01 4.16
N VAL A 547 -41.56 -28.74 5.34
CA VAL A 547 -40.75 -27.53 5.58
C VAL A 547 -39.51 -27.49 4.67
N VAL A 548 -38.77 -28.60 4.59
CA VAL A 548 -37.57 -28.68 3.71
C VAL A 548 -37.95 -28.49 2.23
N LEU A 549 -39.03 -29.13 1.77
CA LEU A 549 -39.53 -28.98 0.40
C LEU A 549 -39.96 -27.53 0.12
N THR A 550 -40.59 -26.87 1.07
CA THR A 550 -41.02 -25.46 0.96
C THR A 550 -39.81 -24.52 0.88
N LEU A 551 -38.77 -24.76 1.67
CA LEU A 551 -37.51 -24.01 1.60
C LEU A 551 -36.82 -24.17 0.24
N LEU A 552 -36.77 -25.41 -0.29
CA LEU A 552 -36.21 -25.65 -1.62
C LEU A 552 -37.00 -24.91 -2.70
N LEU A 553 -38.34 -24.98 -2.68
CA LEU A 553 -39.25 -24.27 -3.59
C LEU A 553 -39.09 -22.74 -3.55
N ALA A 554 -38.89 -22.18 -2.36
CA ALA A 554 -38.68 -20.74 -2.18
C ALA A 554 -37.28 -20.27 -2.63
N ALA A 555 -36.27 -21.14 -2.63
CA ALA A 555 -34.89 -20.76 -2.92
C ALA A 555 -34.59 -20.46 -4.40
N PHE A 556 -35.41 -20.93 -5.34
CA PHE A 556 -35.10 -20.85 -6.77
C PHE A 556 -35.01 -19.43 -7.32
N VAL A 557 -36.01 -18.58 -7.07
CA VAL A 557 -36.01 -17.19 -7.58
C VAL A 557 -34.87 -16.37 -6.95
N PRO A 558 -34.64 -16.41 -5.62
CA PRO A 558 -33.46 -15.80 -5.02
C PRO A 558 -32.15 -16.36 -5.60
N ALA A 559 -32.04 -17.66 -5.83
CA ALA A 559 -30.83 -18.27 -6.39
C ALA A 559 -30.57 -17.80 -7.83
N LEU A 560 -31.61 -17.66 -8.66
CA LEU A 560 -31.47 -17.16 -10.02
C LEU A 560 -31.00 -15.70 -10.03
N LEU A 561 -31.65 -14.84 -9.22
CA LEU A 561 -31.25 -13.43 -9.08
C LEU A 561 -29.82 -13.30 -8.54
N ALA A 562 -29.46 -14.12 -7.54
CA ALA A 562 -28.12 -14.16 -6.97
C ALA A 562 -27.09 -14.63 -7.99
N PHE A 563 -27.40 -15.64 -8.80
CA PHE A 563 -26.51 -16.13 -9.86
C PHE A 563 -26.27 -15.06 -10.93
N CYS A 564 -27.33 -14.42 -11.44
CA CYS A 564 -27.20 -13.35 -12.42
C CYS A 564 -26.41 -12.15 -11.86
N GLY A 565 -26.70 -11.74 -10.61
CA GLY A 565 -25.97 -10.68 -9.93
C GLY A 565 -24.48 -11.04 -9.72
N TRP A 566 -24.19 -12.26 -9.29
CA TRP A 566 -22.82 -12.75 -9.07
C TRP A 566 -22.00 -12.81 -10.37
N ARG A 567 -22.58 -13.30 -11.48
CA ARG A 567 -21.89 -13.32 -12.79
C ARG A 567 -21.62 -11.92 -13.32
N LEU A 568 -22.59 -11.02 -13.22
CA LEU A 568 -22.40 -9.63 -13.65
C LEU A 568 -21.33 -8.92 -12.82
N ASP A 569 -21.23 -9.21 -11.52
CA ASP A 569 -20.21 -8.63 -10.64
C ASP A 569 -18.79 -9.15 -10.93
N HIS A 570 -18.67 -10.41 -11.37
CA HIS A 570 -17.38 -11.02 -11.75
C HIS A 570 -16.98 -10.74 -13.21
N SER A 571 -17.87 -10.14 -14.02
CA SER A 571 -17.51 -9.73 -15.37
C SER A 571 -16.46 -8.62 -15.31
N ALA A 572 -15.40 -8.72 -16.13
CA ALA A 572 -14.31 -7.73 -16.20
C ALA A 572 -14.74 -6.42 -16.91
N SER A 573 -15.92 -5.89 -16.57
CA SER A 573 -16.48 -4.68 -17.16
C SER A 573 -16.17 -3.46 -16.28
N ALA A 574 -15.62 -2.41 -16.89
CA ALA A 574 -15.37 -1.13 -16.22
C ALA A 574 -16.63 -0.24 -16.09
N SER A 575 -17.81 -0.71 -16.53
CA SER A 575 -19.03 0.09 -16.55
C SER A 575 -19.73 0.14 -15.18
N LYS A 576 -19.92 1.35 -14.65
CA LYS A 576 -20.65 1.60 -13.40
C LYS A 576 -22.11 1.09 -13.42
N PHE A 577 -22.77 1.10 -14.59
CA PHE A 577 -24.15 0.63 -14.75
C PHE A 577 -24.28 -0.89 -14.58
N VAL A 578 -23.36 -1.65 -15.18
CA VAL A 578 -23.37 -3.13 -15.11
C VAL A 578 -23.32 -3.59 -13.66
N HIS A 579 -22.48 -2.95 -12.85
CA HIS A 579 -22.41 -3.26 -11.43
C HIS A 579 -23.61 -2.77 -10.63
N ALA A 580 -24.19 -1.60 -10.94
CA ALA A 580 -25.41 -1.15 -10.28
C ALA A 580 -26.55 -2.15 -10.48
N VAL A 581 -26.66 -2.74 -11.68
CA VAL A 581 -27.59 -3.85 -11.96
C VAL A 581 -27.19 -5.12 -11.19
N ALA A 582 -25.90 -5.48 -11.15
CA ALA A 582 -25.42 -6.64 -10.41
C ALA A 582 -25.76 -6.58 -8.91
N VAL A 583 -25.44 -5.45 -8.25
CA VAL A 583 -25.79 -5.22 -6.83
C VAL A 583 -27.29 -5.13 -6.64
N GLY A 584 -28.00 -4.48 -7.56
CA GLY A 584 -29.46 -4.44 -7.55
C GLY A 584 -30.06 -5.85 -7.52
N LEU A 585 -29.56 -6.75 -8.36
CA LEU A 585 -29.99 -8.16 -8.41
C LEU A 585 -29.61 -8.94 -7.15
N LEU A 586 -28.40 -8.75 -6.60
CA LEU A 586 -27.99 -9.40 -5.35
C LEU A 586 -28.84 -8.93 -4.16
N ARG A 587 -29.12 -7.63 -4.06
CA ARG A 587 -30.00 -7.08 -3.02
C ARG A 587 -31.44 -7.53 -3.22
N ALA A 588 -31.94 -7.55 -4.46
CA ALA A 588 -33.24 -8.12 -4.78
C ALA A 588 -33.33 -9.60 -4.40
N ALA A 589 -32.27 -10.39 -4.60
CA ALA A 589 -32.21 -11.78 -4.16
C ALA A 589 -32.36 -11.90 -2.64
N THR A 590 -31.67 -11.07 -1.85
CA THR A 590 -31.79 -11.10 -0.38
C THR A 590 -33.19 -10.75 0.10
N LEU A 591 -33.86 -9.79 -0.54
CA LEU A 591 -35.25 -9.42 -0.24
C LEU A 591 -36.26 -10.45 -0.73
N ALA A 592 -35.94 -11.17 -1.82
CA ALA A 592 -36.80 -12.20 -2.38
C ALA A 592 -36.88 -13.43 -1.46
N VAL A 593 -35.85 -13.75 -0.66
CA VAL A 593 -35.86 -14.92 0.24
C VAL A 593 -37.06 -14.94 1.20
N PRO A 594 -37.27 -13.92 2.06
CA PRO A 594 -38.41 -13.92 2.98
C PRO A 594 -39.76 -13.81 2.25
N LEU A 595 -39.82 -13.09 1.11
CA LEU A 595 -41.04 -12.91 0.33
C LEU A 595 -41.49 -14.20 -0.35
N GLU A 596 -40.56 -14.93 -0.97
CA GLU A 596 -40.84 -16.22 -1.62
C GLU A 596 -41.16 -17.30 -0.59
N LEU A 597 -40.47 -17.30 0.55
CA LEU A 597 -40.78 -18.21 1.65
C LEU A 597 -42.23 -18.01 2.13
N LEU A 598 -42.63 -16.77 2.37
CA LEU A 598 -44.00 -16.44 2.76
C LEU A 598 -45.01 -16.82 1.66
N ARG A 599 -44.68 -16.52 0.39
CA ARG A 599 -45.53 -16.86 -0.77
C ARG A 599 -45.80 -18.36 -0.85
N TRP A 600 -44.78 -19.20 -0.62
CA TRP A 600 -44.94 -20.66 -0.66
C TRP A 600 -45.66 -21.22 0.57
N ILE A 601 -45.40 -20.69 1.77
CA ILE A 601 -46.10 -21.09 3.00
C ILE A 601 -47.62 -20.84 2.87
N VAL A 602 -47.99 -19.69 2.30
CA VAL A 602 -49.37 -19.20 2.18
C VAL A 602 -50.02 -19.59 0.83
N SER A 603 -49.32 -20.36 -0.01
CA SER A 603 -49.86 -20.84 -1.27
C SER A 603 -50.87 -21.97 -1.07
N ARG A 604 -51.81 -22.13 -2.02
CA ARG A 604 -52.78 -23.24 -2.01
C ARG A 604 -52.10 -24.61 -2.08
N GLY A 605 -52.41 -25.47 -1.10
CA GLY A 605 -51.73 -26.74 -0.87
C GLY A 605 -50.32 -26.59 -0.29
N GLY A 606 -50.02 -25.44 0.32
CA GLY A 606 -48.79 -25.14 1.04
C GLY A 606 -48.86 -25.54 2.52
N LEU A 607 -47.78 -25.22 3.23
CA LEU A 607 -47.58 -25.63 4.61
C LEU A 607 -48.67 -25.08 5.57
N ALA A 608 -49.10 -23.82 5.38
CA ALA A 608 -50.07 -23.19 6.27
C ALA A 608 -51.45 -23.84 6.22
N GLU A 609 -51.93 -24.20 5.03
CA GLU A 609 -53.24 -24.83 4.83
C GLU A 609 -53.24 -26.28 5.31
N GLN A 610 -52.27 -27.10 4.88
CA GLN A 610 -52.35 -28.55 5.08
C GLN A 610 -51.76 -29.06 6.40
N HIS A 611 -50.90 -28.28 7.07
CA HIS A 611 -50.26 -28.70 8.32
C HIS A 611 -50.61 -27.83 9.54
N PHE A 612 -51.10 -26.61 9.33
CA PHE A 612 -51.45 -25.67 10.40
C PHE A 612 -52.92 -25.23 10.37
N ASP A 613 -53.73 -25.79 9.47
CA ASP A 613 -55.19 -25.57 9.35
C ASP A 613 -55.58 -24.09 9.22
N TRP A 614 -54.77 -23.31 8.50
CA TRP A 614 -55.08 -21.90 8.24
C TRP A 614 -56.29 -21.76 7.32
N SER A 615 -57.15 -20.76 7.62
CA SER A 615 -58.34 -20.48 6.83
C SER A 615 -58.00 -20.23 5.35
N PRO A 616 -58.72 -20.85 4.39
CA PRO A 616 -58.50 -20.67 2.96
C PRO A 616 -58.64 -19.22 2.46
N ILE A 617 -59.24 -18.35 3.27
CA ILE A 617 -59.45 -16.92 2.99
C ILE A 617 -58.12 -16.13 3.08
N ALA A 618 -57.15 -16.62 3.86
CA ALA A 618 -55.85 -15.98 4.06
C ALA A 618 -54.78 -16.39 3.01
N LEU A 619 -55.13 -17.28 2.06
CA LEU A 619 -54.18 -17.88 1.11
C LEU A 619 -54.06 -17.09 -0.20
N VAL A 620 -52.83 -17.03 -0.74
CA VAL A 620 -52.52 -16.44 -2.05
C VAL A 620 -52.93 -17.44 -3.15
N ARG A 621 -53.69 -16.97 -4.17
CA ARG A 621 -54.22 -17.81 -5.26
C ARG A 621 -53.15 -18.39 -6.18
#